data_AF-A0A7Y0K6C6-F1
#
_entry.id   AF-A0A7Y0K6C6-F1
#
_cell.length_a   1.000
_cell.length_b   1.000
_cell.length_c   1.000
_cell.angle_alpha   90.00
_cell.angle_beta   90.00
_cell.angle_gamma   90.00
#
_symmetry.space_group_name_H-M   'P 1'
#
loop_
_entity.id
_entity.type
_entity.pdbx_description
1 polymer ?
#
loop_
_entity_poly.entity_id
_entity_poly.type
_entity_poly.pdbx_seq_one_letter_code
_entity_poly.pdbx_strand_id
1 'polypeptide(L)'
;MINCEKKKKEFYKALVDKNPQYDGIFFAGIKTTGVFCHATCTARKPKYENCEFFLSAEEALLAGYRPCKRCNPLFYPNSIPQEVEILVAAVERNPEKRWKEADFHEIGIHSATARRMFKEIYGMTFVQYARSRRMGLAFKEILTGRKVIDQQFSLGYESPSGFNDAFTKIMGNPPKKTSISIINANIFSTPLGKMISLSDANYLYLLEFLDRRGLEKEIEKLREKHNARILPGNTEINTNLVQQLNLYFTKGLSQFTIPLLKKGTPFQVKVWDILNSIPPGQTLTYQEVAEELGNKNLVRAVGNANGANQISILIPCHRVVNTNGELGGYGGGVERKKYLLNLEQSMGKSQNGLLI
;
A
#
# COMPACT_ATOMS: atom_id res chain seq x y z
N MET A 1 -5.16 8.07 -1.60
CA MET A 1 -5.69 9.23 -0.83
C MET A 1 -5.12 10.49 -1.44
N ILE A 2 -5.99 11.43 -1.81
CA ILE A 2 -5.58 12.74 -2.34
C ILE A 2 -4.97 13.58 -1.23
N ASN A 3 -3.73 14.02 -1.41
CA ASN A 3 -3.04 14.90 -0.45
C ASN A 3 -3.02 16.38 -0.88
N CYS A 4 -3.31 16.68 -2.15
CA CYS A 4 -3.37 18.05 -2.67
C CYS A 4 -4.60 18.80 -2.12
N GLU A 5 -4.39 19.86 -1.35
CA GLU A 5 -5.47 20.62 -0.69
C GLU A 5 -6.44 21.27 -1.68
N LYS A 6 -5.94 21.76 -2.82
CA LYS A 6 -6.77 22.31 -3.90
C LYS A 6 -7.77 21.26 -4.42
N LYS A 7 -7.28 20.06 -4.72
CA LYS A 7 -8.13 18.93 -5.18
C LYS A 7 -9.09 18.47 -4.10
N LYS A 8 -8.69 18.44 -2.82
CA LYS A 8 -9.60 18.08 -1.72
C LYS A 8 -10.78 19.05 -1.62
N LYS A 9 -10.53 20.36 -1.72
CA LYS A 9 -11.59 21.39 -1.71
C LYS A 9 -12.53 21.24 -2.91
N GLU A 10 -11.98 20.99 -4.09
CA GLU A 10 -12.74 20.69 -5.31
C GLU A 10 -13.66 19.47 -5.12
N PHE A 11 -13.10 18.35 -4.67
CA PHE A 11 -13.86 17.11 -4.44
C PHE A 11 -14.88 17.25 -3.31
N TYR A 12 -14.57 18.01 -2.26
CA TYR A 12 -15.55 18.32 -1.22
C TYR A 12 -16.71 19.15 -1.75
N LYS A 13 -16.44 20.17 -2.56
CA LYS A 13 -17.49 20.95 -3.22
C LYS A 13 -18.37 20.05 -4.09
N ALA A 14 -17.77 19.20 -4.93
CA ALA A 14 -18.50 18.24 -5.74
C ALA A 14 -19.33 17.25 -4.90
N LEU A 15 -18.81 16.80 -3.76
CA LEU A 15 -19.54 15.96 -2.82
C LEU A 15 -20.75 16.72 -2.23
N VAL A 16 -20.57 17.96 -1.78
CA VAL A 16 -21.67 18.77 -1.21
C VAL A 16 -22.75 19.04 -2.26
N ASP A 17 -22.33 19.44 -3.45
CA ASP A 17 -23.19 19.77 -4.60
C ASP A 17 -23.84 18.52 -5.23
N LYS A 18 -23.45 17.32 -4.81
CA LYS A 18 -23.88 16.03 -5.40
C LYS A 18 -23.63 15.97 -6.91
N ASN A 19 -22.49 16.52 -7.35
CA ASN A 19 -22.23 16.73 -8.77
C ASN A 19 -22.02 15.39 -9.51
N PRO A 20 -22.89 15.02 -10.48
CA PRO A 20 -22.78 13.78 -11.24
C PRO A 20 -21.55 13.74 -12.16
N GLN A 21 -20.97 14.89 -12.53
CA GLN A 21 -19.74 14.92 -13.34
C GLN A 21 -18.53 14.37 -12.59
N TYR A 22 -18.57 14.36 -11.26
CA TYR A 22 -17.51 13.83 -10.42
C TYR A 22 -17.80 12.40 -9.93
N ASP A 23 -18.90 11.81 -10.38
CA ASP A 23 -19.24 10.46 -9.98
C ASP A 23 -18.24 9.47 -10.59
N GLY A 24 -17.72 8.55 -9.77
CA GLY A 24 -16.61 7.66 -10.16
C GLY A 24 -15.24 8.34 -10.34
N ILE A 25 -15.15 9.68 -10.36
CA ILE A 25 -13.86 10.41 -10.38
C ILE A 25 -13.15 10.31 -9.02
N PHE A 26 -13.92 10.33 -7.94
CA PHE A 26 -13.40 10.15 -6.60
C PHE A 26 -14.41 9.44 -5.69
N PHE A 27 -13.89 8.93 -4.58
CA PHE A 27 -14.65 8.40 -3.47
C PHE A 27 -14.39 9.23 -2.21
N ALA A 28 -15.44 9.63 -1.51
CA ALA A 28 -15.35 10.34 -0.23
C ALA A 28 -15.47 9.37 0.94
N GLY A 29 -14.39 9.10 1.66
CA GLY A 29 -14.40 8.45 2.97
C GLY A 29 -14.83 9.42 4.07
N ILE A 30 -15.81 9.00 4.88
CA ILE A 30 -16.41 9.79 5.93
C ILE A 30 -15.91 9.27 7.28
N LYS A 31 -15.02 10.05 7.93
CA LYS A 31 -14.30 9.63 9.15
C LYS A 31 -15.24 9.21 10.28
N THR A 32 -16.34 9.94 10.45
CA THR A 32 -17.29 9.75 11.56
C THR A 32 -18.09 8.46 11.45
N THR A 33 -18.44 8.04 10.24
CA THR A 33 -19.29 6.86 9.99
C THR A 33 -18.49 5.66 9.48
N GLY A 34 -17.23 5.86 9.08
CA GLY A 34 -16.38 4.82 8.54
C GLY A 34 -16.85 4.28 7.18
N VAL A 35 -17.68 5.02 6.45
CA VAL A 35 -18.12 4.65 5.08
C VAL A 35 -17.42 5.48 4.03
N PHE A 36 -17.27 4.96 2.81
CA PHE A 36 -16.97 5.79 1.65
C PHE A 36 -18.16 5.89 0.70
N CYS A 37 -18.26 6.99 -0.03
CA CYS A 37 -19.39 7.37 -0.85
C CYS A 37 -18.95 7.89 -2.22
N HIS A 38 -19.86 7.79 -3.19
CA HIS A 38 -19.82 8.54 -4.45
C HIS A 38 -20.09 10.03 -4.24
N ALA A 39 -19.72 10.86 -5.23
CA ALA A 39 -19.98 12.30 -5.22
C ALA A 39 -21.49 12.58 -5.12
N THR A 40 -22.32 11.80 -5.83
CA THR A 40 -23.78 11.92 -5.93
C THR A 40 -24.56 11.41 -4.71
N CYS A 41 -23.87 10.86 -3.70
CA CYS A 41 -24.53 10.24 -2.55
C CYS A 41 -25.53 11.18 -1.85
N THR A 42 -26.77 10.72 -1.64
CA THR A 42 -27.85 11.52 -1.05
C THR A 42 -27.79 11.63 0.47
N ALA A 43 -26.86 10.93 1.14
CA ALA A 43 -26.66 11.00 2.58
C ALA A 43 -26.34 12.43 3.06
N ARG A 44 -26.64 12.72 4.33
CA ARG A 44 -26.29 14.00 4.98
C ARG A 44 -24.79 14.26 4.79
N LYS A 45 -24.46 15.45 4.27
CA LYS A 45 -23.09 15.81 3.94
C LYS A 45 -22.29 16.08 5.23
N PRO A 46 -21.15 15.43 5.44
CA PRO A 46 -20.28 15.67 6.59
C PRO A 46 -19.53 17.00 6.41
N LYS A 47 -18.97 17.52 7.52
CA LYS A 47 -18.04 18.66 7.45
C LYS A 47 -16.77 18.30 6.68
N TYR A 48 -16.10 19.30 6.12
CA TYR A 48 -14.85 19.14 5.38
C TYR A 48 -13.78 18.40 6.19
N GLU A 49 -13.59 18.73 7.47
CA GLU A 49 -12.57 18.07 8.30
C GLU A 49 -12.81 16.56 8.50
N ASN A 50 -14.05 16.10 8.27
CA ASN A 50 -14.48 14.73 8.39
C ASN A 50 -14.45 13.94 7.08
N CYS A 51 -13.92 14.54 6.00
CA CYS A 51 -13.78 13.91 4.70
C CYS A 51 -12.33 13.49 4.41
N GLU A 52 -12.18 12.35 3.77
CA GLU A 52 -10.98 11.93 3.04
C GLU A 52 -11.37 11.55 1.61
N PHE A 53 -10.51 11.80 0.65
CA PHE A 53 -10.82 11.55 -0.76
C PHE A 53 -9.85 10.55 -1.38
N PHE A 54 -10.38 9.67 -2.22
CA PHE A 54 -9.69 8.55 -2.83
C PHE A 54 -9.99 8.51 -4.33
N LEU A 55 -9.02 8.09 -5.13
CA LEU A 55 -9.20 7.96 -6.59
C LEU A 55 -9.78 6.61 -7.00
N SER A 56 -9.78 5.63 -6.09
CA SER A 56 -10.37 4.33 -6.34
C SER A 56 -11.06 3.81 -5.09
N ALA A 57 -12.02 2.90 -5.31
CA ALA A 57 -12.64 2.18 -4.21
C ALA A 57 -11.58 1.40 -3.41
N GLU A 58 -10.61 0.77 -4.07
CA GLU A 58 -9.54 0.01 -3.41
C GLU A 58 -8.76 0.86 -2.40
N GLU A 59 -8.42 2.10 -2.76
CA GLU A 59 -7.76 3.03 -1.83
C GLU A 59 -8.63 3.32 -0.59
N ALA A 60 -9.94 3.50 -0.78
CA ALA A 60 -10.88 3.74 0.32
C ALA A 60 -11.02 2.51 1.23
N LEU A 61 -11.05 1.30 0.64
CA LEU A 61 -11.08 0.04 1.38
C LEU A 61 -9.82 -0.14 2.25
N LEU A 62 -8.64 0.07 1.66
CA LEU A 62 -7.35 -0.02 2.35
C LEU A 62 -7.20 1.05 3.43
N ALA A 63 -7.89 2.18 3.29
CA ALA A 63 -7.99 3.20 4.33
C ALA A 63 -8.97 2.85 5.45
N GLY A 64 -9.65 1.69 5.39
CA GLY A 64 -10.53 1.19 6.44
C GLY A 64 -12.00 1.62 6.32
N TYR A 65 -12.37 2.28 5.21
CA TYR A 65 -13.76 2.65 4.96
C TYR A 65 -14.53 1.49 4.33
N ARG A 66 -15.76 1.25 4.79
CA ARG A 66 -16.69 0.29 4.16
C ARG A 66 -17.54 0.96 3.09
N PRO A 67 -18.05 0.22 2.08
CA PRO A 67 -18.98 0.79 1.11
C PRO A 67 -20.24 1.36 1.80
N CYS A 68 -20.66 2.56 1.41
CA CYS A 68 -21.90 3.16 1.88
C CYS A 68 -23.11 2.39 1.35
N LYS A 69 -24.04 2.01 2.24
CA LYS A 69 -25.26 1.27 1.88
C LYS A 69 -26.33 2.11 1.15
N ARG A 70 -26.12 3.44 1.05
CA ARG A 70 -27.10 4.37 0.44
C ARG A 70 -26.79 4.63 -1.02
N CYS A 71 -25.57 5.12 -1.29
CA CYS A 71 -25.14 5.34 -2.66
C CYS A 71 -24.54 4.10 -3.29
N ASN A 72 -24.27 3.05 -2.49
CA ASN A 72 -23.70 1.80 -2.94
C ASN A 72 -22.53 2.10 -3.88
N PRO A 73 -21.41 2.67 -3.39
CA PRO A 73 -20.36 3.26 -4.26
C PRO A 73 -19.66 2.25 -5.17
N LEU A 74 -19.97 0.98 -4.97
CA LEU A 74 -19.57 -0.12 -5.83
C LEU A 74 -20.53 -0.28 -7.04
N PHE A 75 -21.71 0.33 -7.03
CA PHE A 75 -22.86 0.08 -7.90
C PHE A 75 -23.19 1.34 -8.72
N TYR A 76 -22.59 1.56 -9.89
CA TYR A 76 -23.05 2.57 -10.87
C TYR A 76 -22.43 2.41 -12.28
N PRO A 77 -23.13 2.66 -13.42
CA PRO A 77 -24.57 2.90 -13.62
C PRO A 77 -25.37 1.66 -14.04
N ASN A 78 -24.75 0.48 -14.13
CA ASN A 78 -25.45 -0.76 -14.45
C ASN A 78 -25.79 -1.51 -13.17
N SER A 79 -26.98 -2.12 -13.11
CA SER A 79 -27.35 -3.05 -12.06
C SER A 79 -26.25 -4.09 -11.93
N ILE A 80 -25.66 -4.20 -10.74
CA ILE A 80 -24.66 -5.21 -10.47
C ILE A 80 -25.35 -6.58 -10.61
N PRO A 81 -24.76 -7.54 -11.34
CA PRO A 81 -25.35 -8.87 -11.39
C PRO A 81 -25.46 -9.47 -9.98
N GLN A 82 -26.53 -10.22 -9.73
CA GLN A 82 -26.85 -10.79 -8.42
C GLN A 82 -25.68 -11.56 -7.80
N GLU A 83 -24.85 -12.19 -8.62
CA GLU A 83 -23.66 -12.91 -8.21
C GLU A 83 -22.63 -12.01 -7.51
N VAL A 84 -22.41 -10.79 -8.03
CA VAL A 84 -21.47 -9.83 -7.40
C VAL A 84 -22.06 -9.28 -6.11
N GLU A 85 -23.38 -9.07 -6.02
CA GLU A 85 -24.04 -8.69 -4.77
C GLU A 85 -23.84 -9.73 -3.66
N ILE A 86 -24.06 -11.00 -3.99
CA ILE A 86 -23.85 -12.13 -3.09
C ILE A 86 -22.39 -12.16 -2.61
N LEU A 87 -21.44 -11.98 -3.53
CA LEU A 87 -20.01 -11.96 -3.22
C LEU A 87 -19.61 -10.79 -2.31
N VAL A 88 -20.08 -9.57 -2.58
CA VAL A 88 -19.84 -8.40 -1.72
C VAL A 88 -20.45 -8.62 -0.33
N ALA A 89 -21.70 -9.09 -0.26
CA ALA A 89 -22.37 -9.37 1.00
C ALA A 89 -21.68 -10.48 1.80
N ALA A 90 -21.11 -11.49 1.14
CA ALA A 90 -20.35 -12.54 1.80
C ALA A 90 -19.04 -12.02 2.40
N VAL A 91 -18.33 -11.11 1.70
CA VAL A 91 -17.13 -10.46 2.24
C VAL A 91 -17.48 -9.56 3.43
N GLU A 92 -18.53 -8.75 3.35
CA GLU A 92 -18.88 -7.85 4.47
C GLU A 92 -19.41 -8.61 5.70
N ARG A 93 -19.97 -9.82 5.54
CA ARG A 93 -20.33 -10.71 6.66
C ARG A 93 -19.12 -11.28 7.38
N ASN A 94 -18.03 -11.55 6.68
CA ASN A 94 -16.78 -12.06 7.25
C ASN A 94 -15.55 -11.42 6.59
N PRO A 95 -15.25 -10.16 6.92
CA PRO A 95 -14.20 -9.38 6.24
C PRO A 95 -12.78 -9.86 6.54
N GLU A 96 -12.57 -10.68 7.58
CA GLU A 96 -11.28 -11.27 7.94
C GLU A 96 -10.95 -12.53 7.12
N LYS A 97 -11.94 -13.12 6.42
CA LYS A 97 -11.82 -14.42 5.73
C LYS A 97 -10.72 -14.42 4.66
N ARG A 98 -9.92 -15.49 4.62
CA ARG A 98 -9.06 -15.83 3.48
C ARG A 98 -9.85 -16.69 2.50
N TRP A 99 -10.19 -16.10 1.35
CA TRP A 99 -10.96 -16.76 0.31
C TRP A 99 -10.13 -17.80 -0.45
N LYS A 100 -10.69 -19.00 -0.61
CA LYS A 100 -10.14 -20.17 -1.30
C LYS A 100 -11.13 -20.63 -2.38
N GLU A 101 -10.68 -21.54 -3.24
CA GLU A 101 -11.52 -22.08 -4.31
C GLU A 101 -12.80 -22.76 -3.81
N ALA A 102 -12.75 -23.42 -2.65
CA ALA A 102 -13.93 -24.04 -2.02
C ALA A 102 -15.04 -23.03 -1.68
N ASP A 103 -14.69 -21.80 -1.30
CA ASP A 103 -15.68 -20.77 -0.93
C ASP A 103 -16.53 -20.32 -2.13
N PHE A 104 -15.94 -20.35 -3.33
CA PHE A 104 -16.64 -20.07 -4.58
C PHE A 104 -17.63 -21.18 -4.93
N HIS A 105 -17.25 -22.44 -4.66
CA HIS A 105 -18.14 -23.59 -4.85
C HIS A 105 -19.33 -23.54 -3.88
N GLU A 106 -19.10 -23.19 -2.60
CA GLU A 106 -20.16 -23.04 -1.59
C GLU A 106 -21.19 -21.96 -1.96
N ILE A 107 -20.73 -20.88 -2.60
CA ILE A 107 -21.60 -19.78 -3.03
C ILE A 107 -22.30 -20.08 -4.37
N GLY A 108 -21.83 -21.10 -5.10
CA GLY A 108 -22.36 -21.44 -6.43
C GLY A 108 -21.89 -20.49 -7.55
N ILE A 109 -20.75 -19.81 -7.38
CA ILE A 109 -20.19 -18.89 -8.38
C ILE A 109 -18.75 -19.30 -8.70
N HIS A 110 -18.44 -19.63 -9.96
CA HIS A 110 -17.07 -19.95 -10.36
C HIS A 110 -16.10 -18.76 -10.12
N SER A 111 -14.89 -19.04 -9.62
CA SER A 111 -13.88 -18.02 -9.32
C SER A 111 -13.45 -17.20 -10.54
N ALA A 112 -13.44 -17.81 -11.73
CA ALA A 112 -13.17 -17.12 -12.99
C ALA A 112 -14.28 -16.10 -13.33
N THR A 113 -15.54 -16.46 -13.11
CA THR A 113 -16.71 -15.59 -13.29
C THR A 113 -16.65 -14.42 -12.32
N ALA A 114 -16.45 -14.69 -11.03
CA ALA A 114 -16.26 -13.68 -9.99
C ALA A 114 -15.11 -12.72 -10.35
N ARG A 115 -13.97 -13.25 -10.82
CA ARG A 115 -12.82 -12.44 -11.25
C ARG A 115 -13.17 -11.51 -12.40
N ARG A 116 -13.84 -12.02 -13.45
CA ARG A 116 -14.22 -11.27 -14.64
C ARG A 116 -15.15 -10.13 -14.28
N MET A 117 -16.24 -10.44 -13.56
CA MET A 117 -17.24 -9.45 -13.18
C MET A 117 -16.67 -8.37 -12.28
N PHE A 118 -15.85 -8.74 -11.28
CA PHE A 118 -15.20 -7.75 -10.43
C PHE A 118 -14.22 -6.87 -11.22
N LYS A 119 -13.46 -7.44 -12.18
CA LYS A 119 -12.56 -6.63 -13.02
C LYS A 119 -13.33 -5.62 -13.86
N GLU A 120 -14.45 -6.05 -14.43
CA GLU A 120 -15.31 -5.22 -15.28
C GLU A 120 -15.98 -4.10 -14.47
N ILE A 121 -16.53 -4.43 -13.30
CA ILE A 121 -17.32 -3.49 -12.49
C ILE A 121 -16.42 -2.59 -11.61
N TYR A 122 -15.37 -3.15 -11.02
CA TYR A 122 -14.56 -2.49 -9.99
C TYR A 122 -13.12 -2.18 -10.39
N GLY A 123 -12.68 -2.60 -11.58
CA GLY A 123 -11.28 -2.50 -11.99
C GLY A 123 -10.32 -3.38 -11.18
N MET A 124 -10.84 -4.26 -10.32
CA MET A 124 -10.04 -5.14 -9.45
C MET A 124 -10.65 -6.53 -9.42
N THR A 125 -9.88 -7.57 -9.11
CA THR A 125 -10.44 -8.92 -8.94
C THR A 125 -11.18 -9.06 -7.60
N PHE A 126 -12.13 -9.99 -7.49
CA PHE A 126 -12.78 -10.31 -6.21
C PHE A 126 -11.77 -10.60 -5.08
N VAL A 127 -10.70 -11.34 -5.39
CA VAL A 127 -9.66 -11.64 -4.41
C VAL A 127 -8.92 -10.38 -3.97
N GLN A 128 -8.70 -9.41 -4.87
CA GLN A 128 -8.17 -8.09 -4.48
C GLN A 128 -9.15 -7.34 -3.59
N TYR A 129 -10.44 -7.31 -3.92
CA TYR A 129 -11.48 -6.70 -3.09
C TYR A 129 -11.47 -7.27 -1.67
N ALA A 130 -11.63 -8.60 -1.53
CA ALA A 130 -11.68 -9.27 -0.23
C ALA A 130 -10.38 -9.06 0.57
N ARG A 131 -9.22 -9.12 -0.09
CA ARG A 131 -7.92 -8.84 0.53
C ARG A 131 -7.82 -7.40 1.03
N SER A 132 -8.20 -6.43 0.20
CA SER A 132 -8.13 -5.01 0.54
C SER A 132 -9.09 -4.66 1.68
N ARG A 133 -10.26 -5.32 1.77
CA ARG A 133 -11.15 -5.24 2.94
C ARG A 133 -10.48 -5.76 4.21
N ARG A 134 -9.93 -6.98 4.16
CA ARG A 134 -9.23 -7.60 5.30
C ARG A 134 -8.09 -6.74 5.79
N MET A 135 -7.19 -6.33 4.89
CA MET A 135 -6.05 -5.49 5.26
C MET A 135 -6.48 -4.12 5.77
N GLY A 136 -7.54 -3.56 5.21
CA GLY A 136 -8.14 -2.32 5.69
C GLY A 136 -8.55 -2.38 7.16
N LEU A 137 -8.98 -3.54 7.68
CA LEU A 137 -9.26 -3.70 9.11
C LEU A 137 -8.00 -3.58 9.97
N ALA A 138 -6.95 -4.36 9.66
CA ALA A 138 -5.69 -4.30 10.41
C ALA A 138 -5.02 -2.92 10.34
N PHE A 139 -5.06 -2.30 9.16
CA PHE A 139 -4.48 -0.98 8.95
C PHE A 139 -5.28 0.12 9.63
N LYS A 140 -6.61 -0.01 9.67
CA LYS A 140 -7.47 0.87 10.45
C LYS A 140 -7.08 0.79 11.91
N GLU A 141 -6.92 -0.41 12.47
CA GLU A 141 -6.44 -0.59 13.85
C GLU A 141 -5.10 0.13 14.08
N ILE A 142 -4.08 -0.05 13.22
CA ILE A 142 -2.80 0.70 13.36
C ILE A 142 -3.02 2.22 13.35
N LEU A 143 -3.94 2.72 12.52
CA LEU A 143 -4.21 4.17 12.39
C LEU A 143 -5.06 4.72 13.55
N THR A 144 -6.04 3.96 14.05
CA THR A 144 -6.93 4.36 15.14
C THR A 144 -6.29 4.15 16.50
N GLY A 145 -5.58 3.04 16.69
CA GLY A 145 -4.82 2.76 17.89
C GLY A 145 -3.70 3.75 18.13
N ARG A 146 -3.13 4.36 17.08
CA ARG A 146 -2.24 5.52 17.24
C ARG A 146 -2.89 6.63 18.08
N LYS A 147 -4.16 6.96 17.81
CA LYS A 147 -4.87 7.99 18.59
C LYS A 147 -5.13 7.59 20.05
N VAL A 148 -5.30 6.30 20.32
CA VAL A 148 -5.56 5.78 21.67
C VAL A 148 -4.25 5.62 22.45
N ILE A 149 -3.19 5.15 21.80
CA ILE A 149 -1.84 4.97 22.38
C ILE A 149 -1.19 6.32 22.68
N ASP A 150 -1.31 7.32 21.78
CA ASP A 150 -0.81 8.68 22.02
C ASP A 150 -1.48 9.34 23.24
N GLN A 151 -2.73 8.96 23.56
CA GLN A 151 -3.44 9.41 24.78
C GLN A 151 -3.10 8.58 26.03
N GLN A 152 -2.72 7.30 25.88
CA GLN A 152 -2.36 6.40 26.98
C GLN A 152 -0.90 6.57 27.45
N PHE A 153 0.02 6.97 26.56
CA PHE A 153 1.40 7.30 26.94
C PHE A 153 1.48 8.48 27.89
N SER A 154 0.50 9.40 27.86
CA SER A 154 0.36 10.48 28.85
C SER A 154 0.01 9.99 30.26
N LEU A 155 -0.40 8.73 30.41
CA LEU A 155 -0.92 8.14 31.65
C LEU A 155 -0.18 6.85 32.08
N GLY A 156 0.94 6.48 31.45
CA GLY A 156 1.85 5.45 31.95
C GLY A 156 1.40 3.98 31.87
N TYR A 157 0.50 3.62 30.94
CA TYR A 157 0.07 2.22 30.76
C TYR A 157 0.64 1.59 29.47
N GLU A 158 1.32 0.44 29.62
CA GLU A 158 1.83 -0.38 28.51
C GLU A 158 0.71 -1.21 27.86
N SER A 159 0.01 -0.61 26.90
CA SER A 159 -0.85 -1.20 25.86
C SER A 159 -2.16 -1.94 26.28
N PRO A 160 -3.30 -1.68 25.59
CA PRO A 160 -4.54 -2.41 25.82
C PRO A 160 -4.56 -3.77 25.10
N SER A 161 -4.87 -4.83 25.84
CA SER A 161 -4.91 -6.23 25.37
C SER A 161 -5.87 -6.49 24.21
N GLY A 162 -7.04 -5.84 24.18
CA GLY A 162 -8.04 -6.02 23.12
C GLY A 162 -7.67 -5.39 21.77
N PHE A 163 -6.84 -4.35 21.76
CA PHE A 163 -6.38 -3.68 20.54
C PHE A 163 -5.42 -4.56 19.73
N ASN A 164 -4.62 -5.36 20.43
CA ASN A 164 -3.70 -6.29 19.79
C ASN A 164 -4.42 -7.48 19.15
N ASP A 165 -5.61 -7.87 19.60
CA ASP A 165 -6.25 -9.12 19.17
C ASP A 165 -6.72 -9.10 17.70
N ALA A 166 -7.40 -8.05 17.25
CA ALA A 166 -7.85 -7.95 15.85
C ALA A 166 -6.66 -7.81 14.88
N PHE A 167 -5.67 -7.01 15.27
CA PHE A 167 -4.44 -6.85 14.49
C PHE A 167 -3.65 -8.17 14.41
N THR A 168 -3.50 -8.87 15.53
CA THR A 168 -2.81 -10.16 15.61
C THR A 168 -3.54 -11.25 14.82
N LYS A 169 -4.89 -11.23 14.74
CA LYS A 169 -5.64 -12.16 13.89
C LYS A 169 -5.31 -12.01 12.41
N ILE A 170 -5.10 -10.77 11.94
CA ILE A 170 -4.83 -10.50 10.52
C ILE A 170 -3.34 -10.65 10.19
N MET A 171 -2.45 -10.18 11.07
CA MET A 171 -0.99 -10.21 10.87
C MET A 171 -0.35 -11.54 11.26
N GLY A 172 -1.02 -12.33 12.10
CA GLY A 172 -0.60 -13.63 12.59
C GLY A 172 0.23 -13.59 13.88
N ASN A 173 0.30 -14.74 14.55
CA ASN A 173 1.14 -14.96 15.74
C ASN A 173 2.52 -15.49 15.36
N PRO A 174 3.57 -15.30 16.19
CA PRO A 174 4.85 -15.98 15.99
C PRO A 174 4.71 -17.50 15.84
N PRO A 175 5.51 -18.17 15.00
CA PRO A 175 5.45 -19.62 14.83
C PRO A 175 5.93 -20.40 16.08
N LYS A 176 6.84 -19.84 16.87
CA LYS A 176 7.36 -20.45 18.11
C LYS A 176 7.04 -19.56 19.31
N LYS A 177 6.79 -20.16 20.47
CA LYS A 177 6.44 -19.45 21.71
C LYS A 177 7.66 -18.88 22.46
N THR A 178 8.86 -19.33 22.15
CA THR A 178 10.11 -18.89 22.81
C THR A 178 10.87 -17.92 21.92
N SER A 179 11.62 -16.99 22.51
CA SER A 179 12.50 -16.03 21.80
C SER A 179 11.76 -15.26 20.69
N ILE A 180 10.64 -14.64 21.05
CA ILE A 180 9.82 -13.85 20.14
C ILE A 180 10.47 -12.48 19.94
N SER A 181 10.75 -12.12 18.69
CA SER A 181 11.18 -10.76 18.36
C SER A 181 9.97 -9.82 18.21
N ILE A 182 10.12 -8.54 18.57
CA ILE A 182 9.09 -7.53 18.33
C ILE A 182 9.48 -6.76 17.07
N ILE A 183 8.56 -6.68 16.11
CA ILE A 183 8.71 -5.85 14.92
C ILE A 183 7.53 -4.88 14.89
N ASN A 184 7.81 -3.58 14.80
CA ASN A 184 6.80 -2.55 14.77
C ASN A 184 6.35 -2.26 13.35
N ALA A 185 5.03 -2.21 13.16
CA ALA A 185 4.36 -1.79 11.95
C ALA A 185 3.92 -0.34 12.07
N ASN A 186 4.35 0.48 11.11
CA ASN A 186 3.91 1.85 10.96
C ASN A 186 3.35 2.09 9.56
N ILE A 187 2.26 2.86 9.50
CA ILE A 187 1.61 3.24 8.23
C ILE A 187 1.68 4.76 8.08
N PHE A 188 2.08 5.23 6.91
CA PHE A 188 2.17 6.65 6.64
C PHE A 188 1.78 6.96 5.20
N SER A 189 1.39 8.20 4.95
CA SER A 189 1.00 8.68 3.63
C SER A 189 2.21 9.22 2.88
N THR A 190 2.30 8.91 1.59
CA THR A 190 3.25 9.52 0.66
C THR A 190 2.47 10.13 -0.52
N PRO A 191 3.11 10.92 -1.40
CA PRO A 191 2.49 11.34 -2.66
C PRO A 191 2.04 10.18 -3.56
N LEU A 192 2.61 8.99 -3.37
CA LEU A 192 2.35 7.77 -4.14
C LEU A 192 1.29 6.86 -3.52
N GLY A 193 0.67 7.27 -2.41
CA GLY A 193 -0.26 6.46 -1.64
C GLY A 193 0.27 6.10 -0.25
N LYS A 194 -0.50 5.31 0.49
CA LYS A 194 -0.10 4.85 1.82
C LYS A 194 0.95 3.73 1.71
N MET A 195 1.95 3.81 2.57
CA MET A 195 2.97 2.78 2.71
C MET A 195 2.95 2.21 4.13
N ILE A 196 3.42 0.97 4.27
CA ILE A 196 3.72 0.32 5.53
C ILE A 196 5.23 0.12 5.63
N SER A 197 5.79 0.38 6.81
CA SER A 197 7.12 -0.07 7.19
C SER A 197 7.06 -1.06 8.34
N LEU A 198 7.93 -2.07 8.29
CA LEU A 198 8.21 -2.97 9.42
C LEU A 198 9.64 -2.75 9.90
N SER A 199 9.83 -2.34 11.15
CA SER A 199 11.14 -2.05 11.74
C SER A 199 11.22 -2.50 13.19
N ASP A 200 12.43 -2.81 13.66
CA ASP A 200 12.74 -2.90 15.08
C ASP A 200 13.65 -1.71 15.47
N ALA A 201 14.43 -1.87 16.54
CA ALA A 201 15.41 -0.86 16.98
C ALA A 201 16.64 -0.75 16.06
N ASN A 202 16.95 -1.78 15.27
CA ASN A 202 18.21 -1.91 14.54
C ASN A 202 18.06 -1.84 13.02
N TYR A 203 16.95 -2.37 12.47
CA TYR A 203 16.77 -2.47 11.04
C TYR A 203 15.34 -2.17 10.55
N LEU A 204 15.28 -1.65 9.32
CA LEU A 204 14.10 -1.69 8.46
C LEU A 204 14.05 -3.04 7.73
N TYR A 205 12.97 -3.78 7.91
CA TYR A 205 12.74 -5.10 7.32
C TYR A 205 11.91 -5.03 6.03
N LEU A 206 10.96 -4.10 5.98
CA LEU A 206 10.01 -3.96 4.88
C LEU A 206 9.58 -2.51 4.74
N LEU A 207 9.45 -2.04 3.50
CA LEU A 207 8.83 -0.77 3.13
C LEU A 207 8.06 -0.98 1.83
N GLU A 208 6.74 -0.98 1.90
CA GLU A 208 5.89 -1.31 0.75
C GLU A 208 4.57 -0.54 0.72
N PHE A 209 3.96 -0.48 -0.46
CA PHE A 209 2.63 0.09 -0.65
C PHE A 209 1.54 -0.85 -0.14
N LEU A 210 0.52 -0.32 0.54
CA LEU A 210 -0.54 -1.12 1.17
C LEU A 210 -1.36 -1.97 0.17
N ASP A 211 -1.45 -1.51 -1.07
CA ASP A 211 -2.16 -2.17 -2.18
C ASP A 211 -1.27 -3.17 -2.96
N ARG A 212 0.02 -3.28 -2.63
CA ARG A 212 0.95 -4.18 -3.33
C ARG A 212 0.43 -5.60 -3.29
N ARG A 213 0.36 -6.24 -4.48
CA ARG A 213 0.00 -7.65 -4.58
C ARG A 213 1.06 -8.51 -3.89
N GLY A 214 0.62 -9.30 -2.92
CA GLY A 214 1.48 -10.25 -2.21
C GLY A 214 2.03 -9.74 -0.88
N LEU A 215 1.78 -8.47 -0.52
CA LEU A 215 2.23 -7.86 0.73
C LEU A 215 1.95 -8.73 1.96
N GLU A 216 0.73 -9.28 2.08
CA GLU A 216 0.36 -10.18 3.19
C GLU A 216 1.27 -11.40 3.31
N LYS A 217 1.58 -12.03 2.17
CA LYS A 217 2.45 -13.22 2.13
C LYS A 217 3.89 -12.84 2.47
N GLU A 218 4.31 -11.63 2.13
CA GLU A 218 5.63 -11.11 2.48
C GLU A 218 5.74 -10.85 3.99
N ILE A 219 4.72 -10.21 4.57
CA ILE A 219 4.58 -10.00 6.02
C ILE A 219 4.56 -11.36 6.75
N GLU A 220 3.78 -12.33 6.26
CA GLU A 220 3.68 -13.66 6.83
C GLU A 220 5.02 -14.40 6.82
N LYS A 221 5.73 -14.40 5.69
CA LYS A 221 7.08 -14.99 5.58
C LYS A 221 8.09 -14.30 6.48
N LEU A 222 8.04 -12.97 6.58
CA LEU A 222 8.92 -12.19 7.44
C LEU A 222 8.67 -12.55 8.92
N ARG A 223 7.40 -12.58 9.33
CA ARG A 223 6.97 -13.02 10.67
C ARG A 223 7.52 -14.40 11.02
N GLU A 224 7.37 -15.37 10.11
CA GLU A 224 7.84 -16.74 10.30
C GLU A 224 9.36 -16.82 10.41
N LYS A 225 10.06 -16.19 9.46
CA LYS A 225 11.52 -16.19 9.40
C LYS A 225 12.16 -15.57 10.63
N HIS A 226 11.54 -14.55 11.20
CA HIS A 226 12.07 -13.83 12.36
C HIS A 226 11.50 -14.28 13.69
N ASN A 227 10.60 -15.27 13.68
CA ASN A 227 9.80 -15.63 14.84
C ASN A 227 9.22 -14.38 15.54
N ALA A 228 8.65 -13.48 14.75
CA ALA A 228 8.31 -12.14 15.21
C ALA A 228 6.84 -12.03 15.61
N ARG A 229 6.56 -11.19 16.60
CA ARG A 229 5.25 -10.59 16.82
C ARG A 229 5.27 -9.22 16.17
N ILE A 230 4.35 -8.99 15.25
CA ILE A 230 4.19 -7.68 14.62
C ILE A 230 3.21 -6.88 15.47
N LEU A 231 3.59 -5.68 15.87
CA LEU A 231 2.77 -4.77 16.68
C LEU A 231 2.70 -3.39 16.03
N PRO A 232 1.59 -2.65 16.15
CA PRO A 232 1.57 -1.24 15.79
C PRO A 232 2.56 -0.45 16.67
N GLY A 233 3.32 0.47 16.07
CA GLY A 233 4.19 1.36 16.84
C GLY A 233 5.20 2.11 15.98
N ASN A 234 5.93 3.01 16.62
CA ASN A 234 7.03 3.75 16.00
C ASN A 234 8.36 3.24 16.56
N THR A 235 9.38 3.19 15.71
CA THR A 235 10.78 3.05 16.13
C THR A 235 11.55 4.25 15.60
N GLU A 236 12.75 4.52 16.13
CA GLU A 236 13.60 5.60 15.63
C GLU A 236 13.85 5.47 14.12
N ILE A 237 14.04 4.23 13.64
CA ILE A 237 14.19 3.90 12.22
C ILE A 237 12.99 4.34 11.40
N ASN A 238 11.77 4.04 11.86
CA ASN A 238 10.56 4.46 11.15
C ASN A 238 10.39 5.99 11.16
N THR A 239 10.64 6.65 12.29
CA THR A 239 10.55 8.11 12.38
C THR A 239 11.52 8.78 11.40
N ASN A 240 12.78 8.33 11.39
CA ASN A 240 13.81 8.82 10.46
C ASN A 240 13.45 8.50 9.01
N LEU A 241 12.89 7.32 8.74
CA LEU A 241 12.44 6.93 7.40
C LEU A 241 11.37 7.90 6.87
N VAL A 242 10.35 8.21 7.68
CA VAL A 242 9.28 9.13 7.30
C VAL A 242 9.84 10.53 7.02
N GLN A 243 10.75 11.02 7.87
CA GLN A 243 11.42 12.30 7.67
C GLN A 243 12.22 12.34 6.37
N GLN A 244 13.05 11.32 6.10
CA GLN A 244 13.86 11.26 4.88
C GLN A 244 13.03 11.07 3.63
N LEU A 245 11.94 10.29 3.67
CA LEU A 245 11.00 10.19 2.56
C LEU A 245 10.32 11.53 2.27
N ASN A 246 9.94 12.29 3.31
CA ASN A 246 9.41 13.64 3.10
C ASN A 246 10.44 14.54 2.40
N LEU A 247 11.71 14.49 2.81
CA LEU A 247 12.79 15.23 2.15
C LEU A 247 13.03 14.74 0.71
N TYR A 248 12.94 13.44 0.44
CA TYR A 248 13.04 12.87 -0.90
C TYR A 248 11.95 13.45 -1.82
N PHE A 249 10.70 13.43 -1.37
CA PHE A 249 9.57 13.91 -2.17
C PHE A 249 9.51 15.44 -2.32
N THR A 250 10.07 16.22 -1.39
CA THR A 250 9.85 17.68 -1.34
C THR A 250 11.12 18.52 -1.51
N LYS A 251 12.29 17.97 -1.20
CA LYS A 251 13.57 18.68 -1.14
C LYS A 251 14.68 18.01 -1.96
N GLY A 252 14.38 16.90 -2.65
CA GLY A 252 15.34 16.22 -3.52
C GLY A 252 16.45 15.47 -2.79
N LEU A 253 16.21 15.02 -1.54
CA LEU A 253 17.14 14.13 -0.85
C LEU A 253 17.33 12.86 -1.69
N SER A 254 18.58 12.52 -2.01
CA SER A 254 18.92 11.40 -2.90
C SER A 254 19.52 10.19 -2.17
N GLN A 255 20.01 10.38 -0.95
CA GLN A 255 20.70 9.36 -0.17
C GLN A 255 20.00 9.13 1.16
N PHE A 256 19.61 7.88 1.41
CA PHE A 256 18.98 7.47 2.67
C PHE A 256 20.03 6.90 3.62
N THR A 257 19.89 7.19 4.92
CA THR A 257 20.77 6.64 5.99
C THR A 257 20.09 5.57 6.83
N ILE A 258 18.97 5.04 6.35
CA ILE A 258 18.16 4.07 7.08
C ILE A 258 18.86 2.69 7.07
N PRO A 259 19.12 2.06 8.23
CA PRO A 259 19.74 0.74 8.28
C PRO A 259 18.77 -0.32 7.74
N LEU A 260 19.16 -0.97 6.64
CA LEU A 260 18.33 -1.95 5.93
C LEU A 260 18.76 -3.38 6.25
N LEU A 261 17.79 -4.27 6.45
CA LEU A 261 18.07 -5.71 6.50
C LEU A 261 17.82 -6.35 5.13
N LYS A 262 18.85 -6.40 4.28
CA LYS A 262 18.80 -7.07 2.96
C LYS A 262 18.80 -8.60 3.14
N LYS A 263 17.62 -9.21 3.25
CA LYS A 263 17.47 -10.66 3.49
C LYS A 263 16.99 -11.45 2.25
N GLY A 264 17.71 -11.29 1.14
CA GLY A 264 17.54 -12.07 -0.09
C GLY A 264 18.53 -13.24 -0.22
N THR A 265 18.40 -14.02 -1.29
CA THR A 265 19.45 -14.94 -1.75
C THR A 265 20.72 -14.16 -2.10
N PRO A 266 21.92 -14.79 -2.10
CA PRO A 266 23.14 -14.11 -2.51
C PRO A 266 23.02 -13.41 -3.88
N PHE A 267 22.30 -14.02 -4.83
CA PHE A 267 22.00 -13.42 -6.13
C PHE A 267 21.13 -12.16 -6.02
N GLN A 268 20.06 -12.22 -5.23
CA GLN A 268 19.18 -11.05 -5.01
C GLN A 268 19.93 -9.89 -4.34
N VAL A 269 20.77 -10.19 -3.34
CA VAL A 269 21.55 -9.15 -2.66
C VAL A 269 22.48 -8.46 -3.66
N LYS A 270 23.21 -9.21 -4.49
CA LYS A 270 24.05 -8.63 -5.55
C LYS A 270 23.26 -7.74 -6.52
N VAL A 271 22.09 -8.20 -6.97
CA VAL A 271 21.20 -7.38 -7.82
C VAL A 271 20.83 -6.09 -7.09
N TRP A 272 20.40 -6.17 -5.83
CA TRP A 272 20.00 -4.99 -5.06
C TRP A 272 21.15 -4.03 -4.76
N ASP A 273 22.37 -4.53 -4.64
CA ASP A 273 23.57 -3.70 -4.52
C ASP A 273 23.81 -2.88 -5.79
N ILE A 274 23.67 -3.52 -6.97
CA ILE A 274 23.68 -2.80 -8.27
C ILE A 274 22.55 -1.78 -8.35
N LEU A 275 21.32 -2.13 -7.91
CA LEU A 275 20.22 -1.15 -7.89
C LEU A 275 20.60 0.10 -7.08
N ASN A 276 21.22 -0.08 -5.91
CA ASN A 276 21.60 1.02 -5.02
C ASN A 276 22.70 1.92 -5.62
N SER A 277 23.53 1.42 -6.54
CA SER A 277 24.55 2.26 -7.20
C SER A 277 23.99 3.13 -8.32
N ILE A 278 22.77 2.89 -8.82
CA ILE A 278 22.15 3.71 -9.87
C ILE A 278 21.76 5.07 -9.28
N PRO A 279 22.33 6.21 -9.74
CA PRO A 279 22.00 7.52 -9.20
C PRO A 279 20.54 7.95 -9.47
N PRO A 280 19.94 8.85 -8.68
CA PRO A 280 18.65 9.42 -8.99
C PRO A 280 18.65 10.11 -10.36
N GLY A 281 17.59 9.88 -11.14
CA GLY A 281 17.41 10.47 -12.47
C GLY A 281 18.15 9.72 -13.57
N GLN A 282 18.93 8.69 -13.21
CA GLN A 282 19.52 7.74 -14.14
C GLN A 282 18.75 6.41 -14.11
N THR A 283 18.89 5.65 -15.18
CA THR A 283 18.29 4.32 -15.31
C THR A 283 19.27 3.35 -15.93
N LEU A 284 19.17 2.09 -15.54
CA LEU A 284 19.76 0.97 -16.27
C LEU A 284 18.65 0.11 -16.89
N THR A 285 19.00 -0.68 -17.87
CA THR A 285 18.16 -1.72 -18.43
C THR A 285 18.36 -3.04 -17.68
N TYR A 286 17.38 -3.94 -17.73
CA TYR A 286 17.57 -5.28 -17.19
C TYR A 286 18.75 -6.04 -17.82
N GLN A 287 19.11 -5.71 -19.06
CA GLN A 287 20.26 -6.28 -19.75
C GLN A 287 21.57 -5.74 -19.19
N GLU A 288 21.69 -4.42 -19.00
CA GLU A 288 22.89 -3.81 -18.40
C GLU A 288 23.15 -4.35 -16.99
N VAL A 289 22.12 -4.50 -16.16
CA VAL A 289 22.26 -5.12 -14.83
C VAL A 289 22.72 -6.59 -14.93
N ALA A 290 22.26 -7.33 -15.94
CA ALA A 290 22.69 -8.72 -16.16
C ALA A 290 24.15 -8.79 -16.63
N GLU A 291 24.60 -7.83 -17.44
CA GLU A 291 25.98 -7.70 -17.90
C GLU A 291 26.93 -7.31 -16.77
N GLU A 292 26.52 -6.40 -15.86
CA GLU A 292 27.27 -6.09 -14.64
C GLU A 292 27.44 -7.29 -13.70
N LEU A 293 26.48 -8.22 -13.71
CA LEU A 293 26.57 -9.50 -13.01
C LEU A 293 27.45 -10.54 -13.74
N GLY A 294 28.02 -10.17 -14.88
CA GLY A 294 28.91 -11.00 -15.70
C GLY A 294 28.20 -11.96 -16.65
N ASN A 295 26.87 -11.87 -16.82
CA ASN A 295 26.13 -12.76 -17.71
C ASN A 295 24.83 -12.14 -18.24
N LYS A 296 24.89 -11.69 -19.51
CA LYS A 296 23.76 -11.11 -20.24
C LYS A 296 22.51 -12.00 -20.32
N ASN A 297 22.62 -13.32 -20.13
CA ASN A 297 21.47 -14.23 -20.15
C ASN A 297 20.66 -14.23 -18.84
N LEU A 298 21.09 -13.46 -17.83
CA LEU A 298 20.43 -13.38 -16.52
C LEU A 298 19.25 -12.39 -16.47
N VAL A 299 18.85 -11.75 -17.57
CA VAL A 299 17.78 -10.73 -17.62
C VAL A 299 16.53 -11.15 -16.83
N ARG A 300 16.04 -12.39 -17.04
CA ARG A 300 14.85 -12.90 -16.34
C ARG A 300 15.10 -13.09 -14.84
N ALA A 301 16.29 -13.55 -14.46
CA ALA A 301 16.67 -13.71 -13.05
C ALA A 301 16.79 -12.35 -12.37
N VAL A 302 17.37 -11.34 -13.03
CA VAL A 302 17.40 -9.95 -12.58
C VAL A 302 15.99 -9.41 -12.39
N GLY A 303 15.09 -9.61 -13.37
CA GLY A 303 13.69 -9.19 -13.25
C GLY A 303 12.99 -9.80 -12.03
N ASN A 304 13.21 -11.09 -11.76
CA ASN A 304 12.69 -11.76 -10.56
C ASN A 304 13.30 -11.20 -9.26
N ALA A 305 14.60 -10.91 -9.24
CA ALA A 305 15.27 -10.32 -8.08
C ALA A 305 14.81 -8.88 -7.82
N ASN A 306 14.61 -8.09 -8.87
CA ASN A 306 14.06 -6.74 -8.81
C ASN A 306 12.64 -6.74 -8.23
N GLY A 307 11.78 -7.66 -8.68
CA GLY A 307 10.42 -7.84 -8.15
C GLY A 307 10.38 -8.37 -6.70
N ALA A 308 11.42 -9.08 -6.27
CA ALA A 308 11.55 -9.58 -4.91
C ALA A 308 12.03 -8.52 -3.90
N ASN A 309 12.36 -7.30 -4.35
CA ASN A 309 12.65 -6.19 -3.45
C ASN A 309 11.45 -5.92 -2.53
N GLN A 310 11.68 -5.82 -1.22
CA GLN A 310 10.68 -5.52 -0.19
C GLN A 310 10.93 -4.16 0.49
N ILE A 311 11.89 -3.40 0.00
CA ILE A 311 12.29 -2.10 0.52
C ILE A 311 12.16 -1.09 -0.63
N SER A 312 10.92 -0.86 -1.05
CA SER A 312 10.59 0.05 -2.15
C SER A 312 11.14 1.45 -1.90
N ILE A 313 11.47 2.17 -2.98
CA ILE A 313 12.10 3.51 -3.00
C ILE A 313 13.57 3.49 -2.53
N LEU A 314 13.84 2.95 -1.34
CA LEU A 314 15.19 2.95 -0.75
C LEU A 314 16.14 2.00 -1.48
N ILE A 315 15.68 0.80 -1.84
CA ILE A 315 16.32 -0.01 -2.89
C ILE A 315 15.61 0.36 -4.20
N PRO A 316 16.26 1.09 -5.12
CA PRO A 316 15.57 1.82 -6.18
C PRO A 316 15.26 0.94 -7.40
N CYS A 317 14.44 -0.10 -7.19
CA CYS A 317 13.98 -1.02 -8.24
C CYS A 317 13.15 -0.36 -9.36
N HIS A 318 12.74 0.89 -9.16
CA HIS A 318 12.09 1.74 -10.18
C HIS A 318 13.08 2.30 -11.21
N ARG A 319 14.40 2.29 -10.93
CA ARG A 319 15.44 2.79 -11.85
C ARG A 319 15.86 1.78 -12.92
N VAL A 320 15.33 0.56 -12.91
CA VAL A 320 15.62 -0.45 -13.95
C VAL A 320 14.48 -0.56 -14.95
N VAL A 321 14.73 -0.39 -16.24
CA VAL A 321 13.71 -0.36 -17.32
C VAL A 321 13.94 -1.46 -18.37
N ASN A 322 12.98 -1.65 -19.27
CA ASN A 322 13.19 -2.52 -20.44
C ASN A 322 14.12 -1.83 -21.45
N THR A 323 14.76 -2.62 -22.31
CA THR A 323 15.67 -2.12 -23.36
C THR A 323 14.98 -1.24 -24.41
N ASN A 324 13.67 -1.41 -24.61
CA ASN A 324 12.85 -0.56 -25.48
C ASN A 324 12.40 0.76 -24.80
N GLY A 325 12.87 1.05 -23.59
CA GLY A 325 12.48 2.22 -22.81
C GLY A 325 11.11 2.09 -22.12
N GLU A 326 10.40 0.97 -22.31
CA GLU A 326 9.15 0.73 -21.58
C GLU A 326 9.42 0.48 -20.09
N LEU A 327 8.50 0.94 -19.25
CA LEU A 327 8.65 0.87 -17.80
C LEU A 327 8.58 -0.56 -17.23
N GLY A 328 8.29 -1.59 -18.04
CA GLY A 328 8.21 -2.98 -17.59
C GLY A 328 7.25 -3.19 -16.41
N GLY A 329 7.37 -4.31 -15.71
CA GLY A 329 6.61 -4.59 -14.49
C GLY A 329 7.21 -3.89 -13.27
N TYR A 330 6.39 -3.20 -12.48
CA TYR A 330 6.78 -2.65 -11.16
C TYR A 330 5.89 -3.21 -10.06
N GLY A 331 6.49 -3.68 -8.96
CA GLY A 331 5.76 -4.29 -7.84
C GLY A 331 4.73 -3.35 -7.21
N GLY A 332 4.99 -2.03 -7.24
CA GLY A 332 4.06 -0.98 -6.82
C GLY A 332 3.19 -0.40 -7.95
N GLY A 333 3.19 -0.97 -9.16
CA GLY A 333 2.41 -0.46 -10.30
C GLY A 333 3.15 0.60 -11.16
N VAL A 334 2.93 0.54 -12.47
CA VAL A 334 3.67 1.32 -13.48
C VAL A 334 3.57 2.83 -13.25
N GLU A 335 2.42 3.33 -12.81
CA GLU A 335 2.21 4.75 -12.52
C GLU A 335 3.13 5.27 -11.39
N ARG A 336 3.37 4.47 -10.36
CA ARG A 336 4.29 4.83 -9.26
C ARG A 336 5.73 4.91 -9.76
N LYS A 337 6.13 3.96 -10.61
CA LYS A 337 7.45 3.96 -11.24
C LYS A 337 7.66 5.19 -12.11
N LYS A 338 6.67 5.54 -12.94
CA LYS A 338 6.70 6.75 -13.78
C LYS A 338 6.83 8.02 -12.94
N TYR A 339 6.07 8.13 -11.86
CA TYR A 339 6.14 9.27 -10.95
C TYR A 339 7.53 9.40 -10.31
N LEU A 340 8.10 8.30 -9.79
CA LEU A 340 9.42 8.31 -9.15
C LEU A 340 10.52 8.72 -10.14
N LEU A 341 10.51 8.17 -11.36
CA LEU A 341 11.46 8.54 -12.41
C LEU A 341 11.36 10.02 -12.77
N ASN A 342 10.14 10.55 -12.96
CA ASN A 342 9.93 11.96 -13.25
C ASN A 342 10.38 12.88 -12.11
N LEU A 343 10.10 12.48 -10.87
CA LEU A 343 10.55 13.20 -9.69
C LEU A 343 12.08 13.29 -9.67
N GLU A 344 12.77 12.16 -9.83
CA GLU A 344 14.23 12.14 -9.77
C GLU A 344 14.90 12.86 -10.96
N GLN A 345 14.29 12.82 -12.15
CA GLN A 345 14.75 13.63 -13.28
C GLN A 345 14.70 15.14 -12.99
N SER A 346 13.70 15.59 -12.20
CA SER A 346 13.61 16.99 -11.79
C SER A 346 14.67 17.37 -10.75
N MET A 347 15.11 16.42 -9.91
CA MET A 347 16.17 16.64 -8.92
C MET A 347 17.52 16.94 -9.57
N GLY A 348 17.86 16.24 -10.66
CA GLY A 348 19.11 16.46 -11.41
C GLY A 348 19.18 17.84 -12.08
N LYS A 349 18.04 18.40 -12.50
CA LYS A 349 17.98 19.75 -13.10
C LYS A 349 18.23 20.86 -12.09
N SER A 350 17.79 20.70 -10.85
CA SER A 350 18.00 21.69 -9.78
C SER A 350 19.44 21.77 -9.29
N GLN A 351 20.23 20.71 -9.43
CA GLN A 351 21.67 20.73 -9.09
C GLN A 351 22.53 21.42 -10.16
N ASN A 352 22.14 21.35 -11.44
CA ASN A 352 22.85 22.02 -12.54
C ASN A 352 22.50 23.52 -12.69
N GLY A 353 21.43 24.01 -12.05
CA GLY A 353 21.00 25.41 -12.12
C GLY A 353 21.70 26.35 -11.13
N LEU A 354 22.61 25.85 -10.30
CA LEU A 354 23.40 26.63 -9.33
C LEU A 354 24.86 26.90 -9.79
N LEU A 355 25.19 26.58 -11.06
CA LEU A 355 26.53 26.72 -11.64
C LEU A 355 26.59 27.70 -12.83
N ILE A 356 25.76 28.75 -12.85
CA ILE A 356 25.90 29.87 -13.79
C ILE A 356 25.93 31.19 -13.04
#